data_AF-A0A3D1ZC82-F1
#
_entry.id   AF-A0A3D1ZC82-F1
#
_cell.length_a   1.000
_cell.length_b   1.000
_cell.length_c   1.000
_cell.angle_alpha   90.00
_cell.angle_beta   90.00
_cell.angle_gamma   90.00
#
_symmetry.space_group_name_H-M   'P 1'
#
loop_
_entity.id
_entity.type
_entity.pdbx_description
1 polymer ?
#
loop_
_entity_poly.entity_id
_entity_poly.type
_entity_poly.pdbx_seq_one_letter_code
_entity_poly.pdbx_strand_id
1 'polypeptide(L)'
;MTEEQNLIQWVYSSKNEQELGERYDQWASSYEKDLIGDFGWYGPPSSVTAAAKYVPKDSRILDAGAGTGLVGQLLNEHGYHNLVAMDLSEGMLDQA
;
A
#
# COMPACT_ATOMS: atom_id res chain seq x y z
N MET A 1 -16.47 15.61 -10.96
CA MET A 1 -15.44 14.63 -10.55
C MET A 1 -14.34 15.41 -9.89
N THR A 2 -13.94 15.02 -8.68
CA THR A 2 -12.77 15.60 -8.00
C THR A 2 -11.48 15.18 -8.72
N GLU A 3 -10.37 15.87 -8.47
CA GLU A 3 -9.07 15.56 -9.07
C GLU A 3 -8.60 14.14 -8.70
N GLU A 4 -8.85 13.72 -7.46
CA GLU A 4 -8.60 12.36 -6.94
C GLU A 4 -9.40 11.28 -7.70
N GLN A 5 -10.69 11.54 -7.98
CA GLN A 5 -11.52 10.63 -8.77
C GLN A 5 -10.99 10.47 -10.20
N ASN A 6 -10.37 11.51 -10.78
CA ASN A 6 -9.75 11.42 -12.10
C ASN A 6 -8.45 10.59 -12.06
N LEU A 7 -7.63 10.72 -11.00
CA LEU A 7 -6.39 9.95 -10.82
C LEU A 7 -6.66 8.44 -10.67
N ILE A 8 -7.63 8.04 -9.84
CA ILE A 8 -8.00 6.63 -9.66
C ILE A 8 -8.51 6.03 -10.98
N GLN A 9 -9.41 6.73 -11.68
CA GLN A 9 -9.92 6.27 -12.97
C GLN A 9 -8.80 6.19 -14.03
N TRP A 10 -7.84 7.11 -13.97
CA TRP A 10 -6.66 7.06 -14.82
C TRP A 10 -5.84 5.81 -14.53
N VAL A 11 -5.45 5.51 -13.30
CA VAL A 11 -4.71 4.27 -12.97
C VAL A 11 -5.49 3.02 -13.39
N TYR A 12 -6.80 2.96 -13.16
CA TYR A 12 -7.64 1.82 -13.55
C TYR A 12 -7.84 1.67 -15.07
N SER A 13 -7.56 2.72 -15.85
CA SER A 13 -7.62 2.66 -17.31
C SER A 13 -6.33 2.12 -17.96
N SER A 14 -5.36 1.65 -17.17
CA SER A 14 -4.10 1.08 -17.67
C SER A 14 -4.35 -0.16 -18.52
N LYS A 15 -3.61 -0.32 -19.62
CA LYS A 15 -3.84 -1.39 -20.60
C LYS A 15 -2.92 -2.60 -20.42
N ASN A 16 -1.84 -2.45 -19.65
CA ASN A 16 -0.87 -3.50 -19.35
C ASN A 16 -0.14 -3.21 -18.02
N GLU A 17 0.64 -4.18 -17.56
CA GLU A 17 1.37 -4.12 -16.28
C GLU A 17 2.42 -3.00 -16.24
N GLN A 18 3.14 -2.78 -17.34
CA GLN A 18 4.14 -1.72 -17.42
C GLN A 18 3.48 -0.34 -17.24
N GLU A 19 2.42 -0.06 -18.00
CA GLU A 19 1.67 1.19 -17.89
C GLU A 19 1.05 1.36 -16.50
N LEU A 20 0.59 0.26 -15.88
CA LEU A 20 0.06 0.30 -14.53
C LEU A 20 1.14 0.71 -13.51
N GLY A 21 2.33 0.13 -13.59
CA GLY A 21 3.47 0.46 -12.74
C GLY A 21 3.89 1.93 -12.89
N GLU A 22 4.11 2.39 -14.13
CA GLU A 22 4.52 3.77 -14.43
C GLU A 22 3.51 4.82 -13.94
N ARG A 23 2.22 4.48 -13.92
CA ARG A 23 1.16 5.36 -13.40
C ARG A 23 1.13 5.38 -11.87
N TYR A 24 1.37 4.25 -11.22
CA TYR A 24 1.55 4.22 -9.77
C TYR A 24 2.82 4.96 -9.34
N ASP A 25 3.94 4.85 -10.08
CA ASP A 25 5.17 5.59 -9.81
C ASP A 25 4.92 7.11 -9.79
N GLN A 26 4.14 7.61 -10.75
CA GLN A 26 3.77 9.03 -10.82
C GLN A 26 2.88 9.48 -9.67
N TRP A 27 2.05 8.58 -9.15
CA TRP A 27 1.12 8.88 -8.07
C TRP A 27 1.72 8.71 -6.69
N ALA A 28 2.80 7.93 -6.55
CA ALA A 28 3.38 7.55 -5.26
C ALA A 28 3.60 8.72 -4.29
N SER A 29 4.13 9.85 -4.76
CA SER A 29 4.44 11.00 -3.89
C SER A 29 3.23 11.73 -3.26
N SER A 30 2.03 11.54 -3.79
CA SER A 30 0.79 12.14 -3.25
C SER A 30 -0.24 11.09 -2.82
N TYR A 31 0.05 9.81 -2.97
CA TYR A 31 -0.87 8.69 -2.81
C TYR A 31 -1.61 8.72 -1.47
N GLU A 32 -0.89 8.83 -0.35
CA GLU A 32 -1.49 8.88 0.99
C GLU A 32 -2.41 10.07 1.13
N LYS A 33 -1.94 11.25 0.71
CA LYS A 33 -2.66 12.51 0.88
C LYS A 33 -3.98 12.48 0.11
N ASP A 34 -3.96 11.92 -1.09
CA ASP A 34 -5.11 11.82 -1.99
C ASP A 34 -6.11 10.73 -1.54
N LEU A 35 -5.70 9.81 -0.66
CA LEU A 35 -6.56 8.71 -0.18
C LEU A 35 -7.03 8.83 1.27
N ILE A 36 -6.28 9.56 2.12
CA ILE A 36 -6.60 9.75 3.54
C ILE A 36 -7.84 10.66 3.74
N GLY A 37 -8.27 11.42 2.73
CA GLY A 37 -9.44 12.29 2.81
C GLY A 37 -10.80 11.62 2.58
N ASP A 38 -10.90 10.72 1.59
CA ASP A 38 -12.19 10.38 0.99
C ASP A 38 -12.65 8.90 1.18
N PHE A 39 -11.74 7.96 1.46
CA PHE A 39 -12.07 6.52 1.33
C PHE A 39 -12.12 5.70 2.62
N GLY A 40 -12.01 6.32 3.80
CA GLY A 40 -12.16 5.58 5.07
C GLY A 40 -11.12 4.47 5.19
N TRP A 41 -9.84 4.88 5.27
CA TRP A 41 -8.62 4.08 5.28
C TRP A 41 -8.46 3.20 6.55
N TYR A 42 -9.47 2.40 6.89
CA TYR A 42 -9.48 1.49 8.03
C TYR A 42 -8.94 0.09 7.67
N GLY A 43 -8.70 -0.18 6.38
CA GLY A 43 -8.23 -1.47 5.88
C GLY A 43 -6.91 -1.90 6.53
N PRO A 44 -5.81 -1.15 6.37
CA PRO A 44 -4.50 -1.54 6.90
C PRO A 44 -4.48 -1.75 8.43
N PRO A 45 -4.99 -0.82 9.27
CA PRO A 45 -5.01 -1.02 10.71
C PRO A 45 -5.88 -2.22 11.14
N SER A 46 -7.03 -2.43 10.49
CA SER A 46 -7.93 -3.54 10.83
C SER A 46 -7.32 -4.89 10.44
N SER A 47 -6.67 -4.96 9.27
CA SER A 47 -5.99 -6.16 8.79
C SER A 47 -4.84 -6.58 9.71
N VAL A 48 -3.98 -5.62 10.11
CA VAL A 48 -2.88 -5.90 11.05
C VAL A 48 -3.40 -6.33 12.41
N THR A 49 -4.43 -5.66 12.93
CA THR A 49 -5.07 -6.02 14.20
C THR A 49 -5.66 -7.42 14.16
N ALA A 50 -6.28 -7.81 13.04
CA ALA A 50 -6.85 -9.15 12.86
C ALA A 50 -5.75 -10.20 12.76
N ALA A 51 -4.71 -9.97 11.95
CA ALA A 51 -3.57 -10.86 11.80
C ALA A 51 -2.84 -11.08 13.13
N ALA A 52 -2.70 -10.03 13.94
CA ALA A 52 -2.00 -10.07 15.21
C ALA A 52 -2.59 -11.05 16.23
N LYS A 53 -3.86 -11.46 16.06
CA LYS A 53 -4.53 -12.43 16.92
C LYS A 53 -4.10 -13.88 16.65
N TYR A 54 -3.60 -14.16 15.45
CA TYR A 54 -3.41 -15.53 14.96
C TYR A 54 -1.99 -15.80 14.43
N VAL A 55 -1.24 -14.78 14.04
CA VAL A 55 0.10 -14.95 13.45
C VAL A 55 1.18 -14.81 14.53
N PRO A 56 2.01 -15.84 14.77
CA PRO A 56 3.15 -15.75 15.68
C PRO A 56 4.16 -14.65 15.29
N LYS A 57 4.78 -13.98 16.27
CA LYS A 57 5.66 -12.81 16.05
C LYS A 57 6.93 -13.10 15.26
N ASP A 58 7.39 -14.34 15.27
CA ASP A 58 8.57 -14.84 14.55
C ASP A 58 8.25 -15.29 13.11
N SER A 59 6.98 -15.25 12.70
CA SER A 59 6.54 -15.64 11.36
C SER A 59 7.16 -14.74 10.28
N ARG A 60 7.49 -15.35 9.14
CA ARG A 60 7.86 -14.64 7.91
C ARG A 60 6.60 -14.10 7.24
N ILE A 61 6.53 -12.80 6.99
CA ILE A 61 5.37 -12.13 6.38
C ILE A 61 5.80 -11.48 5.07
N LEU A 62 4.98 -11.67 4.03
CA LEU A 62 5.08 -10.96 2.76
C LEU A 62 3.94 -9.94 2.69
N ASP A 63 4.28 -8.67 2.52
CA ASP A 63 3.35 -7.59 2.15
C ASP A 63 3.36 -7.44 0.63
N ALA A 64 2.31 -7.93 -0.03
CA ALA A 64 2.21 -7.98 -1.49
C ALA A 64 1.28 -6.87 -1.99
N GLY A 65 1.84 -5.93 -2.76
CA GLY A 65 1.19 -4.64 -3.02
C GLY A 65 1.39 -3.69 -1.85
N ALA A 66 2.64 -3.60 -1.36
CA ALA A 66 2.99 -2.85 -0.16
C ALA A 66 2.72 -1.35 -0.29
N GLY A 67 2.63 -0.83 -1.53
CA GLY A 67 2.55 0.60 -1.79
C GLY A 67 3.71 1.32 -1.12
N THR A 68 3.37 2.37 -0.40
CA THR A 68 4.25 3.20 0.42
C THR A 68 4.54 2.63 1.82
N GLY A 69 4.29 1.33 2.04
CA GLY A 69 4.79 0.62 3.22
C GLY A 69 3.96 0.71 4.50
N LEU A 70 2.75 1.31 4.48
CA LEU A 70 1.96 1.49 5.70
C LEU A 70 1.66 0.19 6.47
N VAL A 71 1.34 -0.91 5.76
CA VAL A 71 1.09 -2.20 6.42
C VAL A 71 2.36 -2.72 7.09
N GLY A 72 3.50 -2.61 6.42
CA GLY A 72 4.83 -2.91 6.99
C GLY A 72 5.13 -2.11 8.26
N GLN A 73 4.87 -0.80 8.25
CA GLN A 73 5.02 0.06 9.44
C GLN A 73 4.15 -0.44 10.59
N LEU A 74 2.85 -0.66 10.34
CA LEU A 74 1.91 -1.12 11.35
C LEU A 74 2.29 -2.51 11.90
N LEU A 75 2.75 -3.43 11.06
CA LEU A 75 3.25 -4.74 11.48
C LEU A 75 4.49 -4.61 12.39
N ASN A 76 5.42 -3.73 12.04
CA ASN A 76 6.60 -3.45 12.84
C ASN A 76 6.24 -2.87 14.22
N GLU A 77 5.29 -1.94 14.27
CA GLU A 77 4.72 -1.40 15.53
C GLU A 77 4.05 -2.51 16.38
N HIS A 78 3.49 -3.53 15.74
CA HIS A 78 2.91 -4.70 16.41
C HIS A 78 3.95 -5.79 16.75
N GLY A 79 5.25 -5.55 16.56
CA GLY A 79 6.34 -6.45 16.93
C GLY A 79 6.63 -7.55 15.91
N TYR A 80 6.21 -7.40 14.66
CA TYR A 80 6.63 -8.28 13.56
C TYR A 80 7.83 -7.67 12.86
N HIS A 81 8.96 -8.38 12.86
CA HIS A 81 10.22 -7.87 12.29
C HIS A 81 10.75 -8.71 11.12
N ASN A 82 10.10 -9.83 10.81
CA ASN A 82 10.50 -10.72 9.73
C ASN A 82 9.63 -10.46 8.50
N LEU A 83 9.79 -9.26 7.93
CA LEU A 83 8.95 -8.70 6.87
C LEU A 83 9.70 -8.67 5.54
N VAL A 84 9.00 -9.01 4.47
CA VAL A 84 9.39 -8.74 3.08
C VAL A 84 8.25 -7.98 2.43
N ALA A 85 8.56 -6.93 1.68
CA ALA A 85 7.58 -6.15 0.93
C ALA A 85 7.85 -6.29 -0.57
N MET A 86 6.79 -6.25 -1.38
CA MET A 86 6.89 -6.12 -2.82
C MET A 86 5.76 -5.25 -3.36
N ASP A 87 6.07 -4.47 -4.38
CA ASP A 87 5.11 -3.72 -5.16
C ASP A 87 5.50 -3.77 -6.65
N LEU A 88 4.54 -3.54 -7.52
CA LEU A 88 4.77 -3.40 -8.96
C LEU A 88 5.49 -2.08 -9.27
N SER A 89 5.22 -1.05 -8.46
CA SER A 89 5.78 0.29 -8.63
C SER A 89 7.05 0.46 -7.79
N GLU A 90 8.17 0.75 -8.45
CA GLU A 90 9.41 1.12 -7.76
C GLU A 90 9.23 2.44 -7.01
N GLY A 91 8.49 3.40 -7.59
CA GLY A 91 8.19 4.69 -6.95
C GLY A 91 7.40 4.54 -5.66
N MET A 92 6.49 3.57 -5.56
CA MET A 92 5.79 3.23 -4.32
C MET A 92 6.76 2.71 -3.25
N LEU A 93 7.62 1.77 -3.62
CA LEU A 93 8.62 1.20 -2.71
C LEU A 93 9.64 2.23 -2.24
N ASP A 94 10.00 3.21 -3.08
CA ASP A 94 10.90 4.31 -2.69
C ASP A 94 10.29 5.25 -1.62
N GLN A 95 8.96 5.25 -1.45
CA GLN A 95 8.30 5.99 -0.36
C GLN A 95 8.18 5.19 0.95
N ALA A 96 8.44 3.88 0.92
CA ALA A 96 8.19 2.95 2.03
C ALA A 96 9.24 2.97 3.15
#